data_AF-A0A914H3B1-F1
#
_entry.id   AF-A0A914H3B1-F1
#
_cell.length_a   1.000
_cell.length_b   1.000
_cell.length_c   1.000
_cell.angle_alpha   90.00
_cell.angle_beta   90.00
_cell.angle_gamma   90.00
#
_symmetry.space_group_name_H-M   'P 1'
#
loop_
_entity.id
_entity.type
_entity.pdbx_description
1 polymer ?
#
loop_
_entity_poly.entity_id
_entity_poly.type
_entity_poly.pdbx_seq_one_letter_code
_entity_poly.pdbx_strand_id
1 'polypeptide(L)'
;MCWFSRPISEMALGTFSLLNGRCKVNNGRMKYMMTLANGVTVKNAILDTPGMGIYCEGNFILQNIYYKKLCYHAAGSALKLEEKARPSYTYQVIGGAGIGSPDKYFTQSGHGTTIINGFWHGYL
;
A
#
# COMPACT_ATOMS: atom_id res chain seq x y z
N MET A 1 -21.64 9.42 9.58
CA MET A 1 -21.49 8.38 10.61
C MET A 1 -21.66 7.03 9.91
N CYS A 2 -20.56 6.35 9.55
CA CYS A 2 -20.61 4.98 9.03
C CYS A 2 -19.66 4.12 9.86
N TRP A 3 -20.26 3.17 10.58
CA TRP A 3 -19.66 2.18 11.44
C TRP A 3 -19.19 1.00 10.57
N PHE A 4 -17.93 0.57 10.70
CA PHE A 4 -17.53 -0.79 10.33
C PHE A 4 -16.79 -1.40 11.52
N SER A 5 -17.53 -2.16 12.32
CA SER A 5 -17.05 -2.97 13.43
C SER A 5 -17.16 -4.44 13.01
N ARG A 6 -16.09 -5.00 12.44
CA ARG A 6 -15.84 -6.45 12.41
C ARG A 6 -14.33 -6.75 12.52
N PRO A 7 -13.93 -7.76 13.30
CA PRO A 7 -12.53 -8.13 13.50
C PRO A 7 -11.95 -8.71 12.20
N ILE A 8 -10.83 -8.15 11.75
CA ILE A 8 -10.18 -8.51 10.48
C ILE A 8 -9.29 -9.73 10.73
N SER A 9 -9.88 -10.92 10.69
CA SER A 9 -9.17 -12.17 10.44
C SER A 9 -9.56 -12.64 9.04
N GLU A 10 -8.59 -12.60 8.13
CA GLU A 10 -8.62 -13.13 6.75
C GLU A 10 -9.47 -12.33 5.75
N MET A 11 -8.81 -11.47 4.98
CA MET A 11 -9.39 -10.79 3.83
C MET A 11 -8.58 -11.16 2.58
N ALA A 12 -8.96 -12.26 1.93
CA ALA A 12 -8.49 -12.61 0.59
C ALA A 12 -9.36 -11.86 -0.44
N LEU A 13 -8.84 -10.79 -1.05
CA LEU A 13 -9.55 -10.04 -2.09
C LEU A 13 -9.17 -10.54 -3.49
N GLY A 14 -10.03 -11.44 -4.00
CA GLY A 14 -10.55 -11.50 -5.38
C GLY A 14 -9.60 -11.43 -6.59
N THR A 15 -9.56 -12.52 -7.35
CA THR A 15 -8.90 -12.70 -8.65
C THR A 15 -9.73 -12.23 -9.86
N PHE A 16 -9.01 -11.76 -10.89
CA PHE A 16 -9.25 -11.90 -12.34
C PHE A 16 -10.37 -11.09 -13.04
N SER A 17 -9.99 -9.94 -13.62
CA SER A 17 -10.26 -9.56 -15.03
C SER A 17 -9.78 -8.12 -15.29
N LEU A 18 -9.41 -7.83 -16.55
CA LEU A 18 -8.75 -6.61 -17.05
C LEU A 18 -7.20 -6.63 -17.02
N LEU A 19 -6.61 -7.66 -17.62
CA LEU A 19 -5.29 -7.53 -18.23
C LEU A 19 -5.47 -6.94 -19.63
N ASN A 20 -5.08 -5.66 -19.80
CA ASN A 20 -4.50 -5.05 -21.01
C ASN A 20 -4.43 -3.53 -20.81
N GLY A 21 -3.29 -3.02 -20.32
CA GLY A 21 -3.00 -1.57 -20.28
C GLY A 21 -3.09 -0.83 -18.93
N ARG A 22 -3.23 -1.53 -17.79
CA ARG A 22 -3.50 -0.91 -16.47
C ARG A 22 -2.27 -0.33 -15.73
N CYS A 23 -1.05 -0.79 -16.01
CA CYS A 23 0.17 -0.26 -15.37
C CYS A 23 0.80 0.90 -16.17
N LYS A 24 0.01 1.89 -16.58
CA LYS A 24 0.54 3.12 -17.20
C LYS A 24 0.39 4.27 -16.21
N VAL A 25 1.47 4.57 -15.49
CA VAL A 25 1.53 5.64 -14.47
C VAL A 25 1.05 6.99 -15.00
N ASN A 26 1.27 7.28 -16.28
CA ASN A 26 0.95 8.57 -16.90
C ASN A 26 -0.46 8.67 -17.51
N ASN A 27 -1.30 7.63 -17.41
CA ASN A 27 -2.61 7.62 -18.07
C ASN A 27 -3.77 8.06 -17.16
N GLY A 28 -3.48 8.58 -15.95
CA GLY A 28 -4.47 9.12 -15.01
C GLY A 28 -5.52 8.13 -14.47
N ARG A 29 -5.41 6.83 -14.81
CA ARG A 29 -6.42 5.78 -14.52
C ARG A 29 -6.00 4.77 -13.45
N MET A 30 -4.82 4.95 -12.86
CA MET A 30 -4.32 4.04 -11.83
C MET A 30 -5.08 4.29 -10.52
N LYS A 31 -5.58 3.23 -9.89
CA LYS A 31 -6.23 3.27 -8.57
C LYS A 31 -5.40 2.50 -7.56
N TYR A 32 -5.40 2.98 -6.32
CA TYR A 32 -4.89 2.22 -5.18
C TYR A 32 -5.75 0.98 -4.96
N MET A 33 -5.11 -0.14 -4.60
CA MET A 33 -5.81 -1.37 -4.23
C MET A 33 -6.64 -1.18 -2.96
N MET A 34 -6.13 -0.37 -2.04
CA MET A 34 -6.72 -0.15 -0.74
C MET A 34 -6.32 1.23 -0.24
N THR A 35 -7.25 1.89 0.45
CA THR A 35 -7.00 3.12 1.22
C THR A 35 -7.20 2.78 2.70
N LEU A 36 -6.19 3.06 3.51
CA LEU A 36 -6.18 2.81 4.95
C LEU A 36 -6.33 4.12 5.71
N ALA A 37 -7.24 4.12 6.69
CA ALA A 37 -7.32 5.17 7.69
C ALA A 37 -6.07 5.17 8.60
N ASN A 38 -5.82 6.29 9.27
CA ASN A 38 -4.77 6.41 10.27
C ASN A 38 -4.94 5.38 11.40
N GLY A 39 -3.85 4.72 11.79
CA GLY A 39 -3.78 3.73 12.86
C GLY A 39 -4.07 2.28 12.46
N VAL A 40 -4.31 2.01 11.18
CA VAL A 40 -4.69 0.66 10.72
C VAL A 40 -3.48 -0.27 10.65
N THR A 41 -3.69 -1.53 11.07
CA THR A 41 -2.76 -2.63 10.84
C THR A 41 -3.36 -3.63 9.85
N VAL A 42 -2.63 -3.96 8.80
CA VAL A 42 -2.97 -5.02 7.85
C VAL A 42 -1.96 -6.14 8.02
N LYS A 43 -2.44 -7.38 8.11
CA LYS A 43 -1.58 -8.55 8.29
C LYS A 43 -1.98 -9.71 7.39
N ASN A 44 -0.99 -10.50 6.96
CA ASN A 44 -1.16 -11.77 6.27
C ASN A 44 -2.06 -11.68 5.03
N ALA A 45 -1.66 -10.85 4.06
CA ALA A 45 -2.41 -10.66 2.83
C ALA A 45 -1.54 -10.88 1.58
N ILE A 46 -2.15 -11.43 0.53
CA ILE A 46 -1.55 -11.55 -0.79
C ILE A 46 -2.32 -10.64 -1.75
N LEU A 47 -1.63 -9.70 -2.38
CA LEU A 47 -2.18 -8.79 -3.36
C LEU A 47 -1.79 -9.26 -4.77
N ASP A 48 -2.77 -9.88 -5.46
CA ASP A 48 -2.61 -10.52 -6.77
C ASP A 48 -3.17 -9.69 -7.95
N THR A 49 -3.88 -8.61 -7.64
CA THR A 49 -4.38 -7.72 -8.70
C THR A 49 -3.27 -6.76 -9.11
N PRO A 50 -3.02 -6.47 -10.40
CA PRO A 50 -2.09 -5.41 -10.78
C PRO A 50 -2.70 -4.02 -10.50
N GLY A 51 -2.01 -3.17 -9.74
CA GLY A 51 -2.47 -1.81 -9.43
C GLY A 51 -1.42 -0.93 -8.75
N MET A 52 -1.83 0.26 -8.30
CA MET A 52 -1.08 0.95 -7.25
C MET A 52 -1.33 0.20 -5.95
N GLY A 53 -0.32 0.10 -5.10
CA GLY A 53 -0.41 -0.63 -3.86
C GLY A 53 -1.35 0.01 -2.83
N ILE A 54 -0.92 0.02 -1.58
CA ILE A 54 -1.72 0.49 -0.46
C ILE A 54 -1.48 1.98 -0.25
N TYR A 55 -2.56 2.74 -0.22
CA TYR A 55 -2.54 4.14 0.19
C TYR A 55 -2.92 4.27 1.66
N CYS A 56 -2.22 5.11 2.39
CA CYS A 56 -2.48 5.32 3.82
C CYS A 56 -2.62 6.80 4.15
N GLU A 57 -3.62 7.13 4.96
CA GLU A 57 -3.92 8.50 5.36
C GLU A 57 -3.16 8.99 6.61
N GLY A 58 -2.33 8.13 7.23
CA GLY A 58 -1.57 8.47 8.44
C GLY A 58 -0.60 7.37 8.83
N ASN A 59 -0.51 7.07 10.14
CA ASN A 59 0.29 5.95 10.67
C ASN A 59 -0.35 4.62 10.27
N PHE A 60 0.46 3.61 9.97
CA PHE A 60 -0.03 2.26 9.66
C PHE A 60 1.05 1.21 9.84
N ILE A 61 0.62 -0.05 9.95
CA ILE A 61 1.50 -1.21 10.00
C ILE A 61 1.07 -2.22 8.94
N LEU A 62 2.02 -2.64 8.10
CA LEU A 62 1.87 -3.74 7.16
C LEU A 62 2.70 -4.91 7.66
N GLN A 63 2.07 -6.04 7.94
CA GLN A 63 2.74 -7.25 8.44
C GLN A 63 2.54 -8.41 7.48
N ASN A 64 3.62 -9.00 6.98
CA ASN A 64 3.57 -10.18 6.13
C ASN A 64 2.61 -9.99 4.92
N ILE A 65 2.83 -8.91 4.18
CA ILE A 65 2.07 -8.59 2.96
C ILE A 65 2.89 -9.00 1.74
N TYR A 66 2.28 -9.77 0.85
CA TYR A 66 2.91 -10.20 -0.40
C TYR A 66 2.31 -9.52 -1.61
N TYR A 67 3.13 -8.79 -2.38
CA TYR A 67 2.74 -8.13 -3.61
C TYR A 67 3.20 -8.95 -4.81
N LYS A 68 2.28 -9.69 -5.44
CA LYS A 68 2.62 -10.51 -6.62
C LYS A 68 2.95 -9.67 -7.84
N LYS A 69 2.29 -8.52 -8.01
CA LYS A 69 2.54 -7.61 -9.12
C LYS A 69 2.22 -6.17 -8.77
N LEU A 70 3.19 -5.29 -8.96
CA LEU A 70 3.05 -3.86 -8.76
C LEU A 70 3.07 -3.11 -10.09
N CYS A 71 2.20 -2.10 -10.21
CA CYS A 71 2.24 -1.17 -11.35
C CYS A 71 2.99 0.14 -11.04
N TYR A 72 3.25 0.42 -9.77
CA TYR A 72 3.97 1.61 -9.31
C TYR A 72 4.62 1.32 -7.95
N HIS A 73 4.13 1.89 -6.85
CA HIS A 73 4.60 1.57 -5.49
C HIS A 73 3.66 0.66 -4.70
N ALA A 74 4.24 -0.06 -3.73
CA ALA A 74 3.61 -1.09 -2.91
C ALA A 74 2.84 -0.51 -1.72
N ALA A 75 3.39 0.49 -1.05
CA ALA A 75 2.65 1.26 -0.07
C ALA A 75 3.20 2.69 0.08
N GLY A 76 2.34 3.61 0.48
CA GLY A 76 2.82 4.93 0.87
C GLY A 76 1.75 5.88 1.36
N SER A 77 2.24 6.95 1.98
CA SER A 77 1.44 8.09 2.41
C SER A 77 1.53 9.21 1.36
N ALA A 78 0.42 9.90 1.08
CA ALA A 78 0.47 11.13 0.30
C ALA A 78 0.68 12.34 1.22
N LEU A 79 1.31 13.36 0.66
CA LEU A 79 1.24 14.71 1.21
C LEU A 79 -0.18 15.25 1.05
N LYS A 80 -0.89 15.42 2.17
CA LYS A 80 -2.01 16.37 2.19
C LYS A 80 -1.40 17.78 2.21
N LEU A 81 -1.17 18.35 1.02
CA LEU A 81 -0.55 19.67 0.85
C LEU A 81 -1.36 20.81 1.51
N GLU A 82 -2.64 20.56 1.78
CA GLU A 82 -3.59 21.56 2.30
C GLU A 82 -3.55 21.71 3.83
N GLU A 83 -2.86 20.82 4.54
CA GLU A 83 -2.84 20.84 6.00
C GLU A 83 -1.73 21.76 6.53
N LYS A 84 -2.12 22.93 7.07
CA LYS A 84 -1.19 23.90 7.70
C LYS A 84 -0.32 23.29 8.81
N ALA A 85 -0.84 22.27 9.50
CA ALA A 85 -0.08 21.45 10.43
C ALA A 85 0.56 20.32 9.61
N ARG A 86 1.86 20.44 9.26
CA ARG A 86 2.60 19.39 8.53
C ARG A 86 2.64 18.12 9.39
N PRO A 87 1.72 17.15 9.20
CA PRO A 87 1.62 16.07 10.15
C PRO A 87 2.77 15.08 9.90
N SER A 88 3.33 14.55 10.98
CA SER A 88 4.43 13.59 10.95
C SER A 88 3.88 12.19 11.19
N TYR A 89 4.08 11.27 10.25
CA TYR A 89 3.55 9.91 10.31
C TYR A 89 4.66 8.87 10.33
N THR A 90 4.51 7.91 11.23
CA THR A 90 5.35 6.71 11.24
C THR A 90 4.58 5.54 10.68
N TYR A 91 5.17 4.84 9.71
CA TYR A 91 4.63 3.58 9.25
C TYR A 91 5.67 2.47 9.24
N GLN A 92 5.19 1.25 9.45
CA GLN A 92 6.02 0.06 9.59
C GLN A 92 5.65 -0.98 8.54
N VAL A 93 6.67 -1.58 7.94
CA VAL A 93 6.56 -2.75 7.08
C VAL A 93 7.36 -3.86 7.74
N ILE A 94 6.69 -4.94 8.12
CA ILE A 94 7.27 -6.04 8.90
C ILE A 94 7.05 -7.34 8.13
N GLY A 95 8.12 -7.93 7.61
CA GLY A 95 8.03 -9.13 6.78
C GLY A 95 7.39 -8.86 5.41
N GLY A 96 6.98 -9.94 4.76
CA GLY A 96 6.34 -9.88 3.45
C GLY A 96 7.33 -9.78 2.30
N ALA A 97 6.79 -9.65 1.10
CA ALA A 97 7.60 -9.64 -0.11
C ALA A 97 6.93 -8.89 -1.25
N GLY A 98 7.71 -8.46 -2.23
CA GLY A 98 7.17 -7.87 -3.45
C GLY A 98 8.04 -8.14 -4.67
N ILE A 99 7.39 -8.23 -5.84
CA ILE A 99 8.07 -8.48 -7.11
C ILE A 99 7.72 -7.37 -8.12
N GLY A 100 8.75 -6.90 -8.82
CA GLY A 100 8.59 -6.12 -10.05
C GLY A 100 7.99 -4.73 -9.87
N SER A 101 8.28 -4.02 -8.77
CA SER A 101 7.97 -2.59 -8.66
C SER A 101 8.74 -1.78 -9.71
N PRO A 102 8.08 -1.05 -10.63
CA PRO A 102 8.77 -0.30 -11.68
C PRO A 102 9.38 1.04 -11.24
N ASP A 103 9.09 1.53 -10.02
CA ASP A 103 9.66 2.77 -9.48
C ASP A 103 10.24 2.54 -8.07
N LYS A 104 9.36 2.41 -7.07
CA LYS A 104 9.74 2.29 -5.65
C LYS A 104 8.75 1.42 -4.90
N TYR A 105 9.18 0.61 -3.94
CA TYR A 105 8.23 -0.20 -3.14
C TYR A 105 7.50 0.66 -2.11
N PHE A 106 8.21 1.54 -1.41
CA PHE A 106 7.64 2.35 -0.34
C PHE A 106 7.89 3.83 -0.59
N THR A 107 6.89 4.66 -0.30
CA THR A 107 7.01 6.11 -0.41
C THR A 107 6.51 6.80 0.86
N GLN A 108 7.32 7.71 1.39
CA GLN A 108 6.95 8.65 2.43
C GLN A 108 6.99 10.03 1.77
N SER A 109 5.83 10.56 1.41
CA SER A 109 5.79 11.90 0.83
C SER A 109 5.74 12.98 1.92
N GLY A 110 5.21 12.67 3.11
CA GLY A 110 5.13 13.58 4.27
C GLY A 110 6.30 13.55 5.24
N HIS A 111 6.18 14.33 6.33
CA HIS A 111 7.11 14.22 7.46
C HIS A 111 6.93 12.90 8.17
N GLY A 112 8.00 12.38 8.76
CA GLY A 112 7.95 11.25 9.67
C GLY A 112 8.93 10.15 9.33
N THR A 113 8.59 8.92 9.69
CA THR A 113 9.52 7.80 9.70
C THR A 113 8.95 6.56 9.03
N THR A 114 9.76 5.92 8.21
CA THR A 114 9.44 4.64 7.59
C THR A 114 10.34 3.58 8.21
N ILE A 115 9.75 2.56 8.82
CA ILE A 115 10.47 1.44 9.41
C ILE A 115 10.20 0.21 8.55
N ILE A 116 11.24 -0.37 7.98
CA ILE A 116 11.12 -1.59 7.16
C ILE A 116 11.99 -2.65 7.82
N ASN A 117 11.38 -3.77 8.20
CA ASN A 117 12.06 -4.89 8.83
C ASN A 117 11.66 -6.20 8.15
N GLY A 118 12.61 -6.92 7.57
CA GLY A 118 12.37 -8.24 6.99
C GLY A 118 11.54 -8.28 5.69
N PHE A 119 11.42 -7.17 4.97
CA PHE A 119 10.76 -7.16 3.65
C PHE A 119 11.70 -7.68 2.57
N TRP A 120 11.26 -8.66 1.78
CA TRP A 120 12.02 -9.17 0.64
C TRP A 120 11.56 -8.52 -0.68
N HIS A 121 12.50 -8.15 -1.55
CA HIS A 121 12.18 -7.70 -2.90
C HIS A 121 12.88 -8.56 -3.94
N GLY A 122 12.18 -8.86 -5.03
CA GLY A 122 12.70 -9.67 -6.13
C GLY A 122 12.45 -9.04 -7.50
N TYR A 123 13.30 -9.42 -8.44
CA TYR A 123 13.07 -9.30 -9.87
C TYR A 123 13.04 -10.74 -10.43
N LEU A 124 11.96 -11.08 -11.13
CA LEU A 124 11.87 -12.31 -11.93
C LEU A 124 12.28 -12.02 -13.36
#